data_AF-J1ZQ71-F1
#
_entry.id   AF-J1ZQ71-F1
#
_cell.length_a   1.000
_cell.length_b   1.000
_cell.length_c   1.000
_cell.angle_alpha   90.00
_cell.angle_beta   90.00
_cell.angle_gamma   90.00
#
_symmetry.space_group_name_H-M   'P 1'
#
loop_
_entity.id
_entity.type
_entity.pdbx_description
1 polymer ?
#
loop_
_entity_poly.entity_id
_entity_poly.type
_entity_poly.pdbx_seq_one_letter_code
_entity_poly.pdbx_strand_id
1 'polypeptide(L)'
;VKARLPVRQRAGMPRWKKKREAEPSLNYTRRGFRIRDGRLHLAGGIVLTVVWSRDLPEPPSSVRVYRDGIGHWYASFVVAVRAEHLPETGAVVGVDWGVTETATTTSDAHDLPHAQHGRKAQAKL
;
A
#
# COMPACT_ATOMS: atom_id res chain seq x y z
N VAL A 1 -25.42 0.47 16.58
CA VAL A 1 -25.02 1.58 15.67
C VAL A 1 -26.15 1.82 14.68
N LYS A 2 -26.91 2.92 14.82
CA LYS A 2 -28.24 3.11 14.20
C LYS A 2 -28.39 4.38 13.35
N ALA A 3 -27.30 4.97 12.86
CA ALA A 3 -27.35 6.11 11.95
C ALA A 3 -26.52 5.80 10.70
N ARG A 4 -27.18 5.37 9.62
CA ARG A 4 -26.54 5.30 8.29
C ARG A 4 -26.72 6.66 7.62
N LEU A 5 -25.64 7.26 7.15
CA LEU A 5 -25.66 8.56 6.45
C LEU A 5 -26.61 8.53 5.23
N PRO A 6 -27.25 9.65 4.84
CA PRO A 6 -28.01 9.80 3.60
C PRO A 6 -27.24 9.32 2.36
N VAL A 7 -27.92 8.73 1.36
CA VAL A 7 -27.29 8.13 0.16
C VAL A 7 -26.36 9.11 -0.56
N ARG A 8 -26.76 10.38 -0.68
CA ARG A 8 -25.95 11.46 -1.26
C ARG A 8 -24.62 11.72 -0.55
N GLN A 9 -24.49 11.34 0.72
CA GLN A 9 -23.28 11.48 1.53
C GLN A 9 -22.44 10.20 1.59
N ARG A 10 -22.83 9.13 0.87
CA ARG A 10 -22.10 7.85 0.84
C ARG A 10 -21.14 7.73 -0.35
N ALA A 11 -21.22 8.63 -1.33
CA ALA A 11 -20.26 8.66 -2.43
C ALA A 11 -18.84 8.86 -1.89
N GLY A 12 -17.88 8.06 -2.34
CA GLY A 12 -16.48 8.09 -1.86
C GLY A 12 -16.22 7.42 -0.51
N MET A 13 -17.26 7.01 0.24
CA MET A 13 -17.05 6.28 1.50
C MET A 13 -16.60 4.83 1.24
N PRO A 14 -15.81 4.22 2.15
CA PRO A 14 -15.46 2.82 2.06
C PRO A 14 -16.71 1.94 1.93
N ARG A 15 -16.78 1.17 0.84
CA ARG A 15 -17.87 0.21 0.61
C ARG A 15 -17.37 -1.19 0.92
N TRP A 16 -18.32 -2.05 1.30
CA TRP A 16 -18.06 -3.48 1.40
C TRP A 16 -17.58 -4.03 0.05
N LYS A 17 -16.59 -4.91 0.10
CA LYS A 17 -16.05 -5.58 -1.09
C LYS A 17 -17.09 -6.55 -1.65
N LYS A 18 -17.60 -6.27 -2.84
CA LYS A 18 -18.54 -7.17 -3.53
C LYS A 18 -17.79 -8.36 -4.10
N LYS A 19 -18.13 -9.58 -3.66
CA LYS A 19 -17.48 -10.84 -4.07
C LYS A 19 -17.34 -10.99 -5.59
N ARG A 20 -18.35 -10.55 -6.36
CA ARG A 20 -18.39 -10.69 -7.84
C ARG A 20 -17.66 -9.58 -8.61
N GLU A 21 -17.41 -8.44 -7.97
CA GLU A 21 -16.85 -7.25 -8.65
C GLU A 21 -15.38 -7.03 -8.27
N ALA A 22 -14.87 -7.75 -7.27
CA ALA A 22 -13.58 -7.45 -6.68
C ALA A 22 -12.63 -8.64 -6.80
N GLU A 23 -11.39 -8.34 -7.17
CA GLU A 23 -10.37 -9.37 -7.37
C GLU A 23 -10.13 -10.23 -6.12
N PRO A 24 -9.84 -11.53 -6.29
CA PRO A 24 -9.55 -12.43 -5.17
C PRO A 24 -8.43 -11.91 -4.27
N SER A 25 -8.60 -12.06 -2.97
CA SER A 25 -7.54 -11.78 -2.00
C SER A 25 -7.71 -12.61 -0.73
N LEU A 26 -6.60 -13.10 -0.20
CA LEU A 26 -6.50 -13.85 1.05
C LEU A 26 -5.50 -13.14 1.97
N ASN A 27 -5.89 -12.93 3.23
CA ASN A 27 -5.03 -12.28 4.22
C ASN A 27 -4.75 -13.27 5.35
N TYR A 28 -3.47 -13.45 5.68
CA TYR A 28 -3.02 -14.32 6.75
C TYR A 28 -2.12 -13.54 7.71
N THR A 29 -2.30 -13.79 9.01
CA THR A 29 -1.39 -13.32 10.06
C THR A 29 -0.43 -14.45 10.44
N ARG A 30 0.53 -14.21 11.34
CA ARG A 30 1.60 -15.15 11.75
C ARG A 30 1.21 -16.63 11.91
N ARG A 31 -0.01 -16.95 12.34
CA ARG A 31 -0.47 -18.35 12.53
C ARG A 31 -1.03 -19.00 11.27
N GLY A 32 -1.38 -18.20 10.27
CA GLY A 32 -2.05 -18.62 9.04
C GLY A 32 -1.11 -18.87 7.86
N PHE A 33 0.20 -18.64 8.01
CA PHE A 33 1.16 -18.92 6.96
C PHE A 33 2.53 -19.27 7.52
N ARG A 34 3.37 -19.93 6.71
CA ARG A 34 4.78 -20.20 6.99
C ARG A 34 5.57 -20.13 5.69
N ILE A 35 6.81 -19.68 5.76
CA ILE A 35 7.77 -19.81 4.66
C ILE A 35 8.71 -20.95 5.04
N ARG A 36 8.79 -21.98 4.20
CA ARG A 36 9.60 -23.17 4.43
C ARG A 36 10.15 -23.66 3.10
N ASP A 37 11.44 -23.97 3.05
CA ASP A 37 12.12 -24.53 1.87
C ASP A 37 11.84 -23.70 0.59
N GLY A 38 11.86 -22.36 0.73
CA GLY A 38 11.60 -21.41 -0.36
C GLY A 38 10.13 -21.28 -0.80
N ARG A 39 9.21 -22.00 -0.16
CA ARG A 39 7.78 -22.03 -0.49
C ARG A 39 6.93 -21.31 0.54
N LEU A 40 5.81 -20.73 0.08
CA LEU A 40 4.80 -20.11 0.94
C LEU A 40 3.69 -21.12 1.22
N HIS A 41 3.62 -21.56 2.48
CA HIS A 41 2.56 -22.41 3.00
C HIS A 41 1.48 -21.54 3.63
N LEU A 42 0.22 -21.77 3.25
CA LEU A 42 -0.94 -21.05 3.78
C LEU A 42 -1.87 -22.02 4.50
N ALA A 43 -2.58 -21.52 5.50
CA ALA A 43 -3.67 -22.25 6.13
C ALA A 43 -4.72 -22.63 5.07
N GLY A 44 -5.25 -23.85 5.20
CA GLY A 44 -6.06 -24.49 4.15
C GLY A 44 -5.28 -25.45 3.25
N GLY A 45 -4.00 -25.72 3.55
CA GLY A 45 -3.20 -26.72 2.83
C GLY A 45 -2.66 -26.25 1.49
N ILE A 46 -2.67 -24.94 1.24
CA ILE A 46 -2.19 -24.34 -0.01
C ILE A 46 -0.69 -24.12 0.10
N VAL A 47 0.06 -24.60 -0.90
CA VAL A 47 1.51 -24.41 -1.00
C VAL A 47 1.81 -23.71 -2.32
N LEU A 48 2.51 -22.57 -2.25
CA LEU A 48 2.81 -21.72 -3.38
C LEU A 48 4.33 -21.66 -3.62
N THR A 49 4.72 -21.80 -4.89
CA THR A 49 6.04 -21.39 -5.35
C THR A 49 6.00 -19.88 -5.59
N VAL A 50 6.86 -19.12 -4.92
CA VAL A 50 6.90 -17.67 -4.99
C VAL A 50 8.14 -17.24 -5.77
N VAL A 51 7.96 -16.36 -6.75
CA VAL A 51 9.06 -15.60 -7.35
C VAL A 51 9.35 -14.41 -6.45
N TRP A 52 10.50 -14.43 -5.79
CA TRP A 52 10.88 -13.41 -4.82
C TRP A 52 11.42 -12.17 -5.53
N SER A 53 10.82 -11.01 -5.27
CA SER A 53 11.32 -9.72 -5.78
C SER A 53 12.52 -9.19 -4.99
N ARG A 54 12.69 -9.66 -3.75
CA ARG A 54 13.80 -9.38 -2.84
C ARG A 54 13.76 -10.37 -1.66
N ASP A 55 14.87 -10.47 -0.95
CA ASP A 55 14.92 -11.16 0.33
C ASP A 55 14.10 -10.44 1.39
N LEU A 56 13.52 -11.19 2.33
CA LEU A 56 12.82 -10.62 3.47
C LEU A 56 13.83 -10.32 4.58
N PRO A 57 13.99 -9.05 4.99
CA PRO A 57 15.01 -8.67 5.98
C PRO A 57 14.73 -9.25 7.37
N GLU A 58 13.46 -9.51 7.69
CA GLU A 58 13.00 -10.07 8.95
C GLU A 58 11.80 -10.98 8.71
N PRO A 59 11.46 -11.90 9.65
CA PRO A 59 10.26 -12.71 9.55
C PRO A 59 8.98 -11.86 9.42
N PRO A 60 8.15 -12.08 8.40
CA PRO A 60 6.96 -11.27 8.17
C PRO A 60 5.88 -11.50 9.25
N SER A 61 5.14 -10.45 9.56
CA SER A 61 4.01 -10.49 10.51
C SER A 61 2.68 -10.88 9.86
N SER A 62 2.55 -10.63 8.56
CA SER A 62 1.39 -11.00 7.76
C SER A 62 1.79 -11.19 6.29
N VAL A 63 0.94 -11.92 5.56
CA VAL A 63 0.99 -12.01 4.11
C VAL A 63 -0.39 -11.78 3.53
N ARG A 64 -0.47 -10.97 2.48
CA ARG A 64 -1.64 -10.81 1.64
C ARG A 64 -1.35 -11.41 0.27
N VAL A 65 -2.10 -12.44 -0.09
CA VAL A 65 -2.09 -13.02 -1.43
C VAL A 65 -3.25 -12.41 -2.20
N TYR A 66 -3.00 -11.77 -3.33
CA TYR A 66 -4.05 -11.11 -4.10
C TYR A 66 -3.78 -11.16 -5.60
N ARG A 67 -4.87 -11.05 -6.36
CA ARG A 67 -4.82 -10.86 -7.81
C ARG A 67 -4.98 -9.38 -8.14
N ASP A 68 -4.17 -8.86 -9.05
CA ASP A 68 -4.29 -7.48 -9.54
C ASP A 68 -5.31 -7.36 -10.68
N GLY A 69 -5.52 -6.14 -11.18
CA GLY A 69 -6.50 -5.86 -12.23
C GLY A 69 -6.13 -6.37 -13.63
N ILE A 70 -4.88 -6.80 -13.85
CA ILE A 70 -4.44 -7.46 -15.10
C ILE A 70 -4.36 -8.98 -14.95
N GLY A 71 -4.65 -9.50 -13.76
CA GLY A 71 -4.83 -10.91 -13.49
C GLY A 71 -3.62 -11.63 -12.91
N HIS A 72 -2.55 -10.92 -12.55
CA HIS A 72 -1.36 -11.48 -11.92
C HIS A 72 -1.54 -11.66 -10.41
N TRP A 73 -0.87 -12.66 -9.85
CA TRP A 73 -0.91 -12.96 -8.42
C TRP A 73 0.35 -12.44 -7.71
N TYR A 74 0.14 -11.84 -6.54
CA TYR A 74 1.22 -11.33 -5.69
C TYR A 74 1.03 -11.79 -4.25
N ALA A 75 2.15 -11.99 -3.56
CA ALA A 75 2.23 -12.10 -2.12
C ALA A 75 2.92 -10.85 -1.57
N SER A 76 2.17 -10.02 -0.84
CA SER A 76 2.69 -8.85 -0.14
C SER A 76 2.91 -9.18 1.33
N PHE A 77 4.14 -8.97 1.80
CA PHE A 77 4.56 -9.28 3.17
C PHE A 77 4.73 -7.99 3.97
N VAL A 78 4.28 -8.00 5.23
CA VAL A 78 4.60 -6.94 6.19
C VAL A 78 5.79 -7.39 7.03
N VAL A 79 6.93 -6.75 6.85
CA VAL A 79 8.19 -7.03 7.57
C VAL A 79 8.60 -5.83 8.40
N ALA A 80 9.22 -6.07 9.55
CA ALA A 80 9.93 -5.02 10.26
C ALA A 80 11.23 -4.71 9.51
N VAL A 81 11.57 -3.44 9.38
CA VAL A 81 12.83 -3.00 8.77
C VAL A 81 13.44 -1.96 9.69
N ARG A 82 14.74 -2.07 9.95
CA ARG A 82 15.47 -1.04 10.69
C ARG A 82 15.83 0.08 9.73
N ALA A 83 15.51 1.32 10.09
CA ALA A 83 15.99 2.48 9.35
C ALA A 83 17.50 2.62 9.60
N GLU A 84 18.27 2.64 8.51
CA GLU A 84 19.69 2.98 8.56
C GLU A 84 19.83 4.49 8.36
N HIS A 85 20.49 5.14 9.31
CA HIS A 85 20.80 6.56 9.19
C HIS A 85 21.98 6.72 8.24
N LEU A 86 21.80 7.57 7.24
CA LEU A 86 22.91 8.04 6.41
C LEU A 86 23.78 9.02 7.23
N PRO A 87 25.07 9.21 6.86
CA PRO A 87 25.91 10.20 7.50
C PRO A 87 25.26 11.59 7.50
N GLU A 88 25.37 12.29 8.63
CA GLU A 88 24.85 13.65 8.75
C GLU A 88 25.60 14.58 7.80
N THR A 89 24.86 15.39 7.04
CA THR A 89 25.43 16.36 6.09
C THR A 89 25.57 17.75 6.67
N GLY A 90 24.93 18.02 7.82
CA GLY A 90 24.79 19.37 8.40
C GLY A 90 23.87 20.30 7.61
N ALA A 91 23.35 19.87 6.46
CA ALA A 91 22.41 20.65 5.66
C ALA A 91 21.00 20.58 6.26
N VAL A 92 20.28 21.70 6.24
CA VAL A 92 18.90 21.80 6.72
C VAL A 92 18.02 22.33 5.58
N VAL A 93 16.84 21.73 5.42
CA VAL A 93 15.82 22.21 4.49
C VAL A 93 14.49 22.32 5.23
N GLY A 94 13.87 23.49 5.19
CA GLY A 94 12.48 23.65 5.64
C GLY A 94 11.54 23.15 4.55
N VAL A 95 10.46 22.46 4.94
CA VAL A 95 9.45 21.93 4.01
C VAL A 95 8.07 22.39 4.47
N ASP A 96 7.35 23.08 3.59
CA ASP A 96 5.96 23.48 3.76
C ASP A 96 5.06 22.74 2.74
N TRP A 97 3.95 22.18 3.21
CA TRP A 97 3.03 21.39 2.38
C TRP A 97 1.82 22.24 2.00
N GLY A 98 1.71 22.57 0.71
CA GLY A 98 0.67 23.44 0.18
C GLY A 98 -0.39 22.74 -0.67
N VAL A 99 -1.45 23.49 -0.97
CA VAL A 99 -2.47 23.09 -1.95
C VAL A 99 -2.11 23.55 -3.36
N THR A 100 -1.53 24.74 -3.48
CA THR A 100 -1.08 25.30 -4.76
C THR A 100 0.19 24.62 -5.26
N GLU A 101 1.14 24.40 -4.34
CA GLU A 101 2.41 23.74 -4.53
C GLU A 101 2.44 22.53 -3.58
N THR A 102 2.84 21.34 -4.05
CA THR A 102 2.75 20.14 -3.20
C THR A 102 3.73 20.23 -2.04
N ALA A 103 4.98 20.60 -2.30
CA ALA A 103 5.91 20.97 -1.24
C ALA A 103 6.77 22.15 -1.69
N THR A 104 6.72 23.25 -0.94
CA THR A 104 7.65 24.37 -1.07
C THR A 104 8.74 24.19 -0.04
N THR A 105 9.98 24.45 -0.43
CA THR A 105 11.13 24.26 0.43
C THR A 105 11.93 25.55 0.56
N THR A 106 12.87 25.59 1.50
CA THR A 106 13.83 26.71 1.61
C THR A 106 14.93 26.66 0.53
N SER A 107 14.78 25.81 -0.48
CA SER A 107 15.71 25.63 -1.59
C SER A 107 14.95 25.29 -2.86
N ASP A 108 14.78 26.26 -3.77
CA ASP A 108 13.98 26.12 -5.00
C ASP A 108 14.27 24.84 -5.82
N ALA A 109 15.50 24.33 -5.77
CA ALA A 109 15.90 23.08 -6.43
C ALA A 109 15.19 21.81 -5.88
N HIS A 110 14.59 21.90 -4.70
CA HIS A 110 13.93 20.82 -3.98
C HIS A 110 12.41 21.00 -3.90
N ASP A 111 11.87 22.01 -4.55
CA ASP A 111 10.42 22.22 -4.63
C ASP A 111 9.74 21.09 -5.41
N LEU A 112 8.56 20.69 -4.94
CA LEU A 112 7.75 19.64 -5.55
C LEU A 112 6.44 20.26 -6.09
N PRO A 113 6.35 20.47 -7.42
CA PRO A 113 5.18 21.06 -8.05
C PRO A 113 3.95 20.20 -7.90
N HIS A 114 2.83 20.87 -7.64
CA HIS A 114 1.55 20.19 -7.62
C HIS A 114 1.24 19.64 -9.02
N ALA A 115 1.17 18.31 -9.15
CA ALA A 115 1.00 17.63 -10.44
C ALA A 115 -0.37 17.89 -11.12
N GLN A 116 -1.29 18.59 -10.44
CA GLN A 116 -2.62 19.00 -10.91
C GLN A 116 -3.50 17.84 -11.44
N HIS A 117 -3.20 16.59 -11.07
CA HIS A 117 -3.97 15.41 -11.50
C HIS A 117 -5.45 15.48 -11.10
N GLY A 118 -5.77 16.16 -10.00
CA GLY A 118 -7.14 16.40 -9.55
C GLY A 118 -8.01 17.15 -10.56
N ARG A 119 -7.45 18.08 -11.34
CA ARG A 119 -8.20 18.85 -12.36
C ARG A 119 -8.71 17.95 -13.49
N LYS A 120 -7.93 16.96 -13.91
CA LYS A 120 -8.35 15.97 -14.93
C LYS A 120 -9.39 14.99 -14.37
N ALA A 121 -9.31 14.66 -13.08
CA ALA A 121 -10.28 13.80 -12.41
C ALA A 121 -11.63 14.50 -12.18
N GLN A 122 -11.62 15.82 -11.95
CA GLN A 122 -12.84 16.63 -11.77
C GLN A 122 -13.75 16.61 -12.99
N ALA A 123 -13.21 16.57 -14.21
CA ALA A 123 -14.02 16.47 -15.42
C ALA A 123 -14.75 15.12 -15.60
N LYS A 124 -14.39 14.10 -14.80
CA LYS A 124 -14.98 12.75 -14.83
C LYS A 124 -15.92 12.46 -13.66
N LEU A 125 -16.09 13.42 -12.73
CA LEU A 125 -16.98 13.34 -11.57
C LEU A 125 -18.23 14.18 -11.81
#